data_AF-A0AAV4I258-F1
#
_entry.id   AF-A0AAV4I258-F1
#
_cell.length_a   1.000
_cell.length_b   1.000
_cell.length_c   1.000
_cell.angle_alpha   90.00
_cell.angle_beta   90.00
_cell.angle_gamma   90.00
#
_symmetry.space_group_name_H-M   'P 1'
#
loop_
_entity.id
_entity.type
_entity.pdbx_description
1 polymer ?
#
loop_
_entity_poly.entity_id
_entity_poly.type
_entity_poly.pdbx_seq_one_letter_code
_entity_poly.pdbx_strand_id
1 'polypeptide(L)'
;MRLAVFQGRLATQVVIPKRTAGRPRSGSVSPAPAPCRSGPYRRKIPPPELRLDGLDHYPEYTTRGRCKNDQCDSLTYIKCSKCDTYVCLNKERNCYAKFHL
;
A
#
# COMPACT_ATOMS: atom_id res chain seq x y z
N MET A 1 -53.51 -17.68 -41.02
CA MET A 1 -53.30 -17.82 -39.56
C MET A 1 -51.81 -18.02 -39.31
N ARG A 2 -51.15 -17.07 -38.65
CA ARG A 2 -49.71 -17.12 -38.31
C ARG A 2 -49.56 -17.76 -36.93
N LEU A 3 -48.97 -18.95 -36.85
CA LEU A 3 -48.59 -19.57 -35.58
C LEU A 3 -47.07 -19.50 -35.41
N ALA A 4 -46.69 -19.12 -34.19
CA ALA A 4 -45.42 -18.51 -33.84
C ALA A 4 -44.23 -19.48 -33.86
N VAL A 5 -43.11 -18.98 -34.37
CA VAL A 5 -41.78 -19.56 -34.21
C VAL A 5 -41.38 -19.43 -32.74
N PHE A 6 -41.34 -20.55 -32.02
CA PHE A 6 -40.84 -20.60 -30.64
C PHE A 6 -39.33 -20.87 -30.66
N GLN A 7 -38.54 -19.80 -30.72
CA GLN A 7 -37.08 -19.88 -30.56
C GLN A 7 -36.75 -20.16 -29.09
N GLY A 8 -36.35 -21.39 -28.79
CA GLY A 8 -35.77 -21.75 -27.49
C GLY A 8 -34.34 -21.22 -27.36
N ARG A 9 -34.13 -20.21 -26.52
CA ARG A 9 -32.80 -19.80 -26.06
C ARG A 9 -32.49 -20.52 -24.74
N LEU A 10 -31.70 -21.58 -24.79
CA LEU A 10 -31.13 -22.19 -23.61
C LEU A 10 -30.01 -21.28 -23.07
N ALA A 11 -30.24 -20.65 -21.92
CA ALA A 11 -29.21 -19.87 -21.23
C ALA A 11 -28.25 -20.83 -20.49
N THR A 12 -27.05 -21.03 -21.02
CA THR A 12 -25.96 -21.66 -20.28
C THR A 12 -25.55 -20.76 -19.13
N GLN A 13 -25.84 -21.19 -17.90
CA GLN A 13 -25.36 -20.59 -16.67
C GLN A 13 -23.83 -20.73 -16.59
N VAL A 14 -23.10 -19.65 -16.91
CA VAL A 14 -21.66 -19.58 -16.64
C VAL A 14 -21.47 -19.37 -15.14
N VAL A 15 -21.26 -20.47 -14.41
CA VAL A 15 -20.82 -20.40 -13.02
C VAL A 15 -19.40 -19.85 -13.01
N ILE A 16 -19.22 -18.61 -12.54
CA ILE A 16 -17.91 -18.01 -12.34
C ILE A 16 -17.34 -18.58 -11.02
N PRO A 17 -16.30 -19.43 -11.04
CA PRO A 17 -15.71 -19.91 -9.80
C PRO A 17 -15.02 -18.75 -9.06
N LYS A 18 -15.32 -18.61 -7.77
CA LYS A 18 -14.60 -17.72 -6.85
C LYS A 18 -13.12 -18.09 -6.87
N ARG A 19 -12.27 -17.22 -7.40
CA ARG A 19 -10.81 -17.38 -7.40
C ARG A 19 -10.32 -17.34 -5.95
N THR A 20 -10.02 -18.49 -5.35
CA THR A 20 -9.18 -18.53 -4.15
C THR A 20 -7.73 -18.32 -4.58
N ALA A 21 -7.11 -17.28 -4.01
CA ALA A 21 -5.71 -16.97 -4.26
C ALA A 21 -4.81 -18.08 -3.69
N GLY A 22 -3.83 -18.57 -4.47
CA GLY A 22 -2.64 -19.18 -3.87
C GLY A 22 -2.11 -20.52 -4.38
N ARG A 23 -2.45 -21.04 -5.57
CA ARG A 23 -1.68 -22.19 -6.12
C ARG A 23 -1.66 -22.24 -7.65
N PRO A 24 -0.51 -22.10 -8.33
CA PRO A 24 -0.47 -22.24 -9.78
C PRO A 24 -0.58 -23.72 -10.15
N ARG A 25 -1.40 -24.03 -11.16
CA ARG A 25 -1.30 -25.29 -11.92
C ARG A 25 -0.32 -25.04 -13.06
N SER A 26 0.61 -25.98 -13.23
CA SER A 26 1.56 -26.03 -14.35
C SER A 26 0.80 -25.91 -15.68
N GLY A 27 1.13 -24.89 -16.45
CA GLY A 27 0.47 -24.56 -17.72
C GLY A 27 1.00 -23.23 -18.21
N SER A 28 2.11 -23.29 -18.94
CA SER A 28 2.79 -22.15 -19.53
C SER A 28 1.94 -21.47 -20.60
N VAL A 29 1.51 -20.24 -20.33
CA VAL A 29 1.42 -19.19 -21.35
C VAL A 29 1.80 -17.89 -20.65
N SER A 30 2.91 -17.28 -21.04
CA SER A 30 3.32 -15.97 -20.55
C SER A 30 2.50 -14.89 -21.26
N PRO A 31 1.64 -14.11 -20.59
CA PRO A 31 1.26 -12.80 -21.09
C PRO A 31 2.34 -11.79 -20.66
N ALA A 32 2.59 -10.80 -21.50
CA ALA A 32 3.49 -9.66 -21.25
C ALA A 32 3.40 -9.12 -19.81
N PRO A 33 4.48 -8.54 -19.25
CA PRO A 33 4.45 -8.00 -17.89
C PRO A 33 3.39 -6.89 -17.82
N ALA A 34 2.24 -7.22 -17.25
CA ALA A 34 1.28 -6.20 -16.83
C ALA A 34 2.04 -5.27 -15.87
N PRO A 35 1.91 -3.93 -15.97
CA PRO A 35 2.52 -3.04 -15.01
C PRO A 35 2.05 -3.48 -13.63
N CYS A 36 3.01 -3.90 -12.79
CA CYS A 36 2.74 -4.30 -11.43
C CYS A 36 1.91 -3.21 -10.79
N ARG A 37 0.65 -3.52 -10.46
CA ARG A 37 -0.20 -2.59 -9.69
C ARG A 37 0.63 -2.20 -8.49
N SER A 38 1.01 -0.92 -8.42
CA SER A 38 1.80 -0.38 -7.31
C SER A 38 1.16 -0.91 -6.03
N GLY A 39 1.95 -1.62 -5.23
CA GLY A 39 1.50 -2.23 -3.99
C GLY A 39 0.83 -1.21 -3.05
N PRO A 40 0.26 -1.68 -1.92
CA PRO A 40 -0.55 -0.85 -1.03
C PRO A 40 0.12 0.50 -0.79
N TYR A 41 -0.62 1.58 -1.10
CA TYR A 41 -0.25 2.99 -1.02
C TYR A 41 0.83 3.24 0.04
N ARG A 42 2.11 3.16 -0.37
CA ARG A 42 3.22 3.50 0.51
C ARG A 42 3.11 5.01 0.68
N ARG A 43 2.72 5.47 1.88
CA ARG A 43 2.65 6.91 2.18
C ARG A 43 3.94 7.54 1.69
N LYS A 44 3.81 8.45 0.72
CA LYS A 44 4.96 9.10 0.10
C LYS A 44 5.70 9.84 1.22
N ILE A 45 7.00 9.64 1.28
CA ILE A 45 7.87 10.40 2.17
C ILE A 45 7.75 11.87 1.73
N PRO A 46 7.59 12.83 2.66
CA PRO A 46 7.52 14.24 2.32
C PRO A 46 8.80 14.68 1.58
N PRO A 47 8.70 15.71 0.71
CA PRO A 47 9.86 16.23 -0.01
C PRO A 47 10.96 16.69 0.97
N PRO A 48 12.24 16.66 0.53
CA PRO A 48 13.37 17.00 1.39
C PRO A 48 13.30 18.42 1.95
N GLU A 49 12.78 19.39 1.17
CA GLU A 49 12.56 20.77 1.61
C GLU A 49 11.73 20.81 2.91
N LEU A 50 10.49 20.29 2.87
CA LEU A 50 9.59 20.26 4.03
C LEU A 50 10.17 19.48 5.21
N ARG A 51 11.01 18.49 4.90
CA ARG A 51 11.58 17.58 5.90
C ARG A 51 12.75 18.23 6.64
N LEU A 52 13.59 19.01 5.96
CA LEU A 52 14.84 19.61 6.46
C LEU A 52 14.67 21.08 6.86
N ASP A 53 13.44 21.61 6.85
CA ASP A 53 13.11 22.98 7.26
C ASP A 53 13.60 23.33 8.68
N GLY A 54 13.74 22.32 9.57
CA GLY A 54 14.16 22.52 10.97
C GLY A 54 13.15 23.25 11.86
N LEU A 55 12.00 23.68 11.32
CA LEU A 55 10.97 24.46 12.00
C LEU A 55 9.63 23.70 12.06
N ASP A 56 8.90 23.89 13.15
CA ASP A 56 7.54 23.37 13.39
C ASP A 56 7.38 21.84 13.32
N HIS A 57 8.43 21.10 13.63
CA HIS A 57 8.35 19.65 13.80
C HIS A 57 8.06 19.32 15.27
N TYR A 58 6.84 18.88 15.58
CA TYR A 58 6.47 18.40 16.91
C TYR A 58 6.24 16.88 16.92
N PRO A 59 6.79 16.15 17.91
CA PRO A 59 6.50 14.73 18.07
C PRO A 59 5.10 14.55 18.69
N GLU A 60 4.24 13.84 18.00
CA GLU A 60 2.92 13.43 18.47
C GLU A 60 2.87 11.93 18.71
N TYR A 61 2.27 11.53 19.83
CA TYR A 61 2.01 10.13 20.13
C TYR A 61 0.74 9.66 19.42
N THR A 62 0.85 8.58 18.64
CA THR A 62 -0.24 8.07 17.81
C THR A 62 -0.21 6.53 17.73
N THR A 63 -0.92 5.97 16.76
CA THR A 63 -0.89 4.54 16.43
C THR A 63 0.51 4.02 16.12
N ARG A 64 0.70 2.71 16.20
CA ARG A 64 2.00 2.09 15.89
C ARG A 64 2.26 2.10 14.39
N GLY A 65 3.42 2.60 13.97
CA GLY A 65 3.87 2.63 12.59
C GLY A 65 5.34 2.23 12.42
N ARG A 66 5.77 1.95 11.18
CA ARG A 66 7.19 1.75 10.85
C ARG A 66 7.89 3.09 10.68
N CYS A 67 9.07 3.22 11.28
CA CYS A 67 9.97 4.34 11.06
C CYS A 67 10.25 4.54 9.57
N LYS A 68 10.32 5.80 9.12
CA LYS A 68 10.64 6.16 7.72
C LYS A 68 12.11 6.53 7.51
N ASN A 69 12.93 6.46 8.56
CA ASN A 69 14.36 6.71 8.43
C ASN A 69 15.04 5.54 7.71
N ASP A 70 15.91 5.81 6.73
CA ASP A 70 16.52 4.77 5.88
C ASP A 70 17.39 3.77 6.64
N GLN A 71 17.89 4.18 7.81
CA GLN A 71 18.74 3.35 8.69
C GLN A 71 17.95 2.67 9.81
N CYS A 72 16.61 2.64 9.74
CA CYS A 72 15.79 2.15 10.85
C CYS A 72 14.49 1.47 10.40
N ASP A 73 14.38 0.18 10.70
CA ASP A 73 13.16 -0.62 10.46
C ASP A 73 12.30 -0.82 11.72
N SER A 74 12.61 -0.13 12.82
CA SER A 74 11.86 -0.31 14.06
C SER A 74 10.45 0.30 14.00
N LEU A 75 9.57 -0.25 14.84
CA LEU A 75 8.21 0.25 15.02
C LEU A 75 8.18 1.33 16.09
N THR A 76 7.44 2.40 15.85
CA THR A 76 7.31 3.56 16.74
C THR A 76 5.85 3.96 16.92
N TYR A 77 5.56 4.63 18.03
CA TYR A 77 4.27 5.28 18.28
C TYR A 77 4.34 6.79 18.02
N ILE A 78 5.50 7.30 17.64
CA ILE A 78 5.75 8.73 17.49
C ILE A 78 5.70 9.08 16.01
N LYS A 79 4.90 10.09 15.68
CA LYS A 79 4.85 10.73 14.36
C LYS A 79 5.23 12.21 14.49
N CYS A 80 5.75 12.79 13.41
CA CYS A 80 5.88 14.25 13.31
C CYS A 80 4.53 14.85 12.90
N SER A 81 4.07 15.91 13.56
CA SER A 81 2.80 16.61 13.26
C SER A 81 2.78 17.25 11.87
N LYS A 82 3.88 17.89 11.46
CA LYS A 82 4.01 18.58 10.16
C LYS A 82 4.22 17.63 8.99
N CYS A 83 5.03 16.58 9.20
CA CYS A 83 5.43 15.66 8.14
C CYS A 83 4.55 14.40 8.02
N ASP A 84 3.71 14.13 9.02
CA ASP A 84 2.90 12.90 9.13
C ASP A 84 3.71 11.59 8.98
N THR A 85 5.01 11.66 9.30
CA THR A 85 5.94 10.54 9.23
C THR A 85 6.24 9.96 10.59
N TYR A 86 6.21 8.63 10.67
CA TYR A 86 6.64 7.89 11.85
C TYR A 86 8.15 7.91 11.97
N VAL A 87 8.66 8.35 13.12
CA VAL A 87 10.08 8.51 13.42
C VAL A 87 10.37 8.06 14.85
N CYS A 88 11.55 7.49 15.08
CA CYS A 88 11.95 7.03 16.41
C CYS A 88 12.48 8.19 17.24
N LEU A 89 12.00 8.29 18.48
CA LEU A 89 12.55 9.17 19.50
C LEU A 89 12.82 8.32 20.76
N ASN A 90 13.95 7.62 20.75
CA ASN A 90 14.41 6.76 21.84
C ASN A 90 15.78 7.25 22.33
N LYS A 91 16.14 6.92 23.58
CA LYS A 91 17.45 7.26 24.17
C LYS A 91 18.64 6.82 23.31
N GLU A 92 18.56 5.62 22.74
CA GLU A 92 19.63 5.05 21.90
C GLU A 92 19.53 5.45 20.42
N ARG A 93 18.32 5.79 19.95
CA ARG A 93 18.00 5.98 18.54
C ARG A 93 17.15 7.23 18.36
N ASN A 94 17.82 8.33 18.07
CA ASN A 94 17.17 9.59 17.72
C ASN A 94 17.05 9.72 16.18
N CYS A 95 16.08 9.01 15.60
CA CYS A 95 15.79 9.12 14.17
C CYS A 95 15.07 10.43 13.84
N TYR A 96 14.39 11.03 14.83
CA TYR A 96 13.75 12.33 14.69
C TYR A 96 14.75 13.40 14.25
N ALA A 97 15.86 13.54 14.97
CA ALA A 97 16.92 14.48 14.62
C ALA A 97 17.49 14.20 13.22
N LYS A 98 17.90 12.96 12.93
CA LYS A 98 18.47 12.57 11.62
C LYS A 98 17.53 12.77 10.44
N PHE A 99 16.23 12.76 10.68
CA PHE A 99 15.23 12.93 9.64
C PHE A 99 14.98 14.40 9.33
N HIS A 100 15.16 15.30 10.31
CA HIS A 100 14.83 16.72 10.21
C HIS A 100 16.04 17.68 10.19
N LEU A 101 17.25 17.19 10.47
CA LEU A 101 18.53 17.91 10.43
C LEU A 101 19.41 17.43 9.26
#